data_AF-A0A076NNY2-F1
#
_entry.id   AF-A0A076NNY2-F1
#
_cell.length_a   1.000
_cell.length_b   1.000
_cell.length_c   1.000
_cell.angle_alpha   90.00
_cell.angle_beta   90.00
_cell.angle_gamma   90.00
#
_symmetry.space_group_name_H-M   'P 1'
#
loop_
_entity.id
_entity.type
_entity.pdbx_description
1 polymer ?
#
loop_
_entity_poly.entity_id
_entity_poly.type
_entity_poly.pdbx_seq_one_letter_code
_entity_poly.pdbx_strand_id
1 'polypeptide(L)'
;MTSIETALSLSALVTVAAAIVAGIATVATYIAAVDTAGAAARAHAIGVNYEPVRGHVDVTESGGVVTVTANVPAALGHMRATARYPVEYTTGGAK
;
A
#
# COMPACT_ATOMS: atom_id res chain seq x y z
N MET A 1 -46.05 5.84 -9.57
CA MET A 1 -44.65 6.07 -9.14
C MET A 1 -44.13 7.22 -9.95
N THR A 2 -43.90 8.38 -9.33
CA THR A 2 -43.51 9.62 -10.03
C THR A 2 -41.99 9.72 -10.19
N SER A 3 -41.53 10.66 -11.01
CA SER A 3 -40.11 10.80 -11.40
C SER A 3 -39.15 11.06 -10.24
N ILE A 4 -39.64 11.53 -9.09
CA ILE A 4 -38.82 11.81 -7.91
C ILE A 4 -38.41 10.51 -7.21
N GLU A 5 -39.34 9.57 -7.06
CA GLU A 5 -39.08 8.28 -6.43
C GLU A 5 -38.12 7.43 -7.27
N THR A 6 -38.26 7.48 -8.60
CA THR A 6 -37.32 6.81 -9.50
C THR A 6 -35.94 7.46 -9.46
N ALA A 7 -35.86 8.80 -9.40
CA ALA A 7 -34.59 9.51 -9.25
C ALA A 7 -33.90 9.18 -7.92
N LEU A 8 -34.65 9.09 -6.82
CA LEU A 8 -34.13 8.72 -5.51
C LEU A 8 -33.62 7.27 -5.50
N SER A 9 -34.41 6.34 -6.05
CA SER A 9 -34.02 4.93 -6.15
C SER A 9 -32.74 4.75 -7.00
N LEU A 10 -32.67 5.44 -8.14
CA LEU A 10 -31.48 5.43 -9.00
C LEU A 10 -30.26 6.01 -8.27
N SER A 11 -30.43 7.14 -7.59
CA SER A 11 -29.34 7.81 -6.85
C SER A 11 -28.79 6.92 -5.74
N ALA A 12 -29.66 6.24 -4.99
CA ALA A 12 -29.25 5.27 -3.98
C ALA A 12 -28.45 4.11 -4.59
N LEU A 13 -28.93 3.54 -5.70
CA LEU A 13 -28.24 2.45 -6.39
C LEU A 13 -26.86 2.87 -6.89
N VAL A 14 -26.75 4.04 -7.54
CA VAL A 14 -25.46 4.57 -8.03
C VAL A 14 -24.50 4.83 -6.88
N THR A 15 -25.00 5.34 -5.74
CA THR A 15 -24.18 5.60 -4.55
C THR A 15 -23.59 4.30 -3.99
N VAL A 16 -24.42 3.25 -3.86
CA VAL A 16 -23.95 1.94 -3.40
C VAL A 16 -22.94 1.35 -4.38
N ALA A 17 -23.20 1.44 -5.69
CA ALA A 17 -22.27 0.96 -6.71
C ALA A 17 -20.92 1.67 -6.63
N ALA A 18 -20.91 3.00 -6.49
CA ALA A 18 -19.69 3.78 -6.33
C ALA A 18 -18.92 3.40 -5.05
N ALA A 19 -19.63 3.16 -3.95
CA ALA A 19 -19.03 2.71 -2.68
C ALA A 19 -18.35 1.34 -2.82
N ILE A 20 -18.97 0.40 -3.54
CA ILE A 20 -18.38 -0.92 -3.83
C ILE A 20 -17.10 -0.78 -4.63
N VAL A 21 -17.11 0.04 -5.69
CA VAL A 21 -15.92 0.28 -6.53
C VAL A 21 -14.79 0.91 -5.71
N ALA A 22 -15.10 1.90 -4.86
CA ALA A 22 -14.12 2.52 -3.96
C ALA A 22 -13.54 1.50 -2.97
N GLY A 23 -14.37 0.58 -2.44
CA GLY A 23 -13.93 -0.50 -1.57
C GLY A 23 -12.95 -1.45 -2.28
N ILE A 24 -13.28 -1.91 -3.47
CA ILE A 24 -12.42 -2.81 -4.27
C ILE A 24 -11.09 -2.12 -4.60
N ALA A 25 -11.13 -0.86 -5.05
CA ALA A 25 -9.92 -0.09 -5.35
C ALA A 25 -9.02 0.09 -4.12
N THR A 26 -9.62 0.22 -2.93
CA THR A 26 -8.87 0.33 -1.66
C THR A 26 -8.18 -0.99 -1.32
N VAL A 27 -8.86 -2.14 -1.49
CA VAL A 27 -8.24 -3.46 -1.29
C VAL A 27 -7.11 -3.70 -2.30
N ALA A 28 -7.29 -3.34 -3.57
CA ALA A 28 -6.23 -3.42 -4.57
C ALA A 28 -5.01 -2.57 -4.18
N THR A 29 -5.24 -1.40 -3.61
CA THR A 29 -4.16 -0.53 -3.10
C THR A 29 -3.43 -1.16 -1.91
N TYR A 30 -4.13 -1.89 -1.04
CA TYR A 30 -3.48 -2.63 0.05
C TYR A 30 -2.55 -3.74 -0.49
N ILE A 31 -2.99 -4.49 -1.49
CA ILE A 31 -2.14 -5.50 -2.14
C ILE A 31 -0.88 -4.85 -2.74
N ALA A 32 -1.03 -3.70 -3.40
CA ALA A 32 0.09 -2.94 -3.93
C ALA A 32 1.04 -2.44 -2.82
N ALA A 33 0.51 -2.06 -1.65
CA ALA A 33 1.34 -1.69 -0.51
C ALA A 33 2.15 -2.88 0.03
N VAL A 34 1.56 -4.09 0.09
CA VAL A 34 2.27 -5.32 0.51
C VAL A 34 3.41 -5.64 -0.45
N ASP A 35 3.14 -5.62 -1.76
CA ASP A 35 4.16 -5.83 -2.79
C ASP A 35 5.28 -4.79 -2.70
N THR A 36 4.92 -3.51 -2.58
CA THR A 36 5.87 -2.40 -2.44
C THR A 36 6.74 -2.56 -1.20
N ALA A 37 6.16 -2.90 -0.05
CA ALA A 37 6.91 -3.11 1.19
C ALA A 37 7.90 -4.28 1.04
N GLY A 38 7.46 -5.40 0.44
CA GLY A 38 8.31 -6.57 0.21
C GLY A 38 9.47 -6.28 -0.75
N ALA A 39 9.18 -5.65 -1.88
CA ALA A 39 10.17 -5.25 -2.87
C ALA A 39 11.18 -4.26 -2.30
N ALA A 40 10.72 -3.23 -1.59
CA ALA A 40 11.57 -2.23 -0.94
C ALA A 40 12.43 -2.83 0.18
N ALA A 41 11.86 -3.70 1.02
CA ALA A 41 12.62 -4.37 2.08
C ALA A 41 13.74 -5.23 1.52
N ARG A 42 13.46 -6.01 0.48
CA ARG A 42 14.47 -6.82 -0.18
C ARG A 42 15.53 -5.95 -0.86
N ALA A 43 15.12 -4.93 -1.62
CA ALA A 43 16.05 -4.03 -2.31
C ALA A 43 17.01 -3.36 -1.33
N HIS A 44 16.49 -2.86 -0.21
CA HIS A 44 17.33 -2.25 0.82
C HIS A 44 18.26 -3.26 1.51
N ALA A 45 17.77 -4.49 1.78
CA ALA A 45 18.59 -5.56 2.37
C ALA A 45 19.80 -5.98 1.49
N ILE A 46 19.72 -5.77 0.18
CA ILE A 46 20.82 -6.02 -0.78
C ILE A 46 21.57 -4.74 -1.21
N GLY A 47 21.25 -3.58 -0.61
CA GLY A 47 21.90 -2.30 -0.93
C GLY A 47 21.49 -1.68 -2.26
N VAL A 48 20.36 -2.07 -2.84
CA VAL A 48 19.82 -1.52 -4.09
C VAL A 48 18.81 -0.42 -3.79
N ASN A 49 18.89 0.69 -4.52
CA ASN A 49 17.92 1.77 -4.40
C ASN A 49 16.54 1.34 -4.94
N TYR A 50 15.47 1.72 -4.24
CA TYR A 50 14.10 1.40 -4.62
C TYR A 50 13.23 2.65 -4.50
N GLU A 51 12.57 3.01 -5.60
CA GLU A 51 11.61 4.12 -5.64
C GLU A 51 10.20 3.56 -5.87
N PRO A 52 9.25 3.77 -4.94
CA PRO A 52 7.87 3.33 -5.15
C PRO A 52 7.20 4.14 -6.25
N VAL A 53 6.49 3.48 -7.16
CA VAL A 53 5.70 4.15 -8.21
C VAL A 53 4.62 5.07 -7.63
N ARG A 54 4.16 4.77 -6.41
CA ARG A 54 3.07 5.49 -5.75
C ARG A 54 3.23 5.44 -4.23
N GLY A 55 2.99 6.57 -3.56
CA GLY A 55 3.14 6.68 -2.11
C GLY A 55 4.59 6.88 -1.68
N HIS A 56 4.92 6.43 -0.47
CA HIS A 56 6.29 6.43 0.05
C HIS A 56 6.56 5.18 0.89
N VAL A 57 7.84 4.93 1.16
CA VAL A 57 8.29 3.85 2.04
C VAL A 57 9.15 4.43 3.16
N ASP A 58 8.89 3.97 4.38
CA ASP A 58 9.71 4.25 5.55
C ASP A 58 10.59 3.03 5.85
N VAL A 59 11.90 3.23 5.88
CA VAL A 59 12.89 2.16 6.07
C VAL A 59 13.56 2.32 7.42
N THR A 60 13.62 1.23 8.18
CA THR A 60 14.34 1.16 9.45
C THR A 60 15.16 -0.12 9.51
N GLU A 61 16.43 -0.02 9.87
CA GLU A 61 17.30 -1.18 10.04
C GLU A 61 17.66 -1.33 11.53
N SER A 62 17.47 -2.54 12.06
CA SER A 62 17.86 -2.85 13.44
C SER A 62 18.17 -4.34 13.60
N GLY A 63 19.28 -4.66 14.27
CA GLY A 63 19.66 -6.04 14.58
C GLY A 63 19.89 -6.92 13.34
N GLY A 64 20.39 -6.35 12.24
CA GLY A 64 20.60 -7.08 10.98
C GLY A 64 19.30 -7.40 10.23
N VAL A 65 18.19 -6.75 10.58
CA VAL A 65 16.90 -6.87 9.89
C VAL A 65 16.46 -5.50 9.40
N VAL A 66 16.20 -5.41 8.10
CA VAL A 66 15.53 -4.27 7.48
C VAL A 66 14.03 -4.43 7.65
N THR A 67 13.38 -3.40 8.20
CA THR A 67 11.93 -3.26 8.28
C THR A 67 11.50 -2.11 7.40
N VAL A 68 10.67 -2.38 6.41
CA VAL A 68 10.10 -1.36 5.52
C VAL A 68 8.61 -1.30 5.68
N THR A 69 8.08 -0.09 5.85
CA THR A 69 6.65 0.19 5.86
C THR A 69 6.29 1.00 4.62
N ALA A 70 5.47 0.44 3.74
CA ALA A 70 4.91 1.15 2.60
C ALA A 70 3.63 1.88 3.01
N ASN A 71 3.44 3.10 2.51
CA ASN A 71 2.26 3.92 2.74
C ASN A 71 1.73 4.44 1.39
N VAL A 72 0.61 3.87 0.93
CA VAL A 72 0.06 4.11 -0.40
C VAL A 72 -1.31 4.79 -0.31
N PRO A 73 -1.51 5.97 -0.94
CA PRO A 73 -2.81 6.63 -1.01
C PRO A 73 -3.85 5.77 -1.76
N ALA A 74 -5.02 5.60 -1.16
CA ALA A 74 -6.12 4.80 -1.69
C ALA A 74 -7.37 5.66 -1.99
N ALA A 75 -8.38 5.06 -2.61
CA ALA A 75 -9.68 5.71 -2.78
C ALA A 75 -10.31 6.07 -1.43
N LEU A 76 -10.06 5.24 -0.41
CA LEU A 76 -10.48 5.48 0.97
C LEU A 76 -9.23 5.49 1.88
N GLY A 77 -8.73 6.68 2.19
CA GLY A 77 -7.61 6.88 3.12
C GLY A 77 -6.26 6.42 2.59
N HIS A 78 -5.47 5.78 3.46
CA HIS A 78 -4.11 5.31 3.17
C HIS A 78 -3.97 3.84 3.56
N MET A 79 -3.44 3.03 2.65
CA MET A 79 -3.13 1.64 2.92
C MET A 79 -1.66 1.51 3.33
N ARG A 80 -1.43 0.78 4.42
CA ARG A 80 -0.09 0.53 4.94
C ARG A 80 0.19 -0.95 5.05
N ALA A 81 1.41 -1.33 4.69
CA ALA A 81 1.91 -2.69 4.86
C ALA A 81 3.38 -2.64 5.29
N THR A 82 3.79 -3.60 6.11
CA THR A 82 5.16 -3.68 6.61
C THR A 82 5.75 -5.04 6.24
N ALA A 83 6.97 -5.02 5.70
CA ALA A 83 7.75 -6.21 5.41
C ALA A 83 9.08 -6.17 6.18
N ARG A 84 9.62 -7.35 6.50
CA ARG A 84 10.91 -7.50 7.17
C ARG A 84 11.79 -8.45 6.39
N TYR A 85 13.03 -8.05 6.17
CA TYR A 85 14.04 -8.85 5.47
C TYR A 85 15.36 -8.83 6.25
N PRO A 86 16.05 -9.98 6.41
CA PRO A 86 17.39 -9.98 6.94
C PRO A 86 18.33 -9.25 5.97
N VAL A 87 19.32 -8.53 6.50
CA VAL A 87 20.33 -7.83 5.71
C VAL A 87 21.26 -8.87 5.07
N GLU A 88 21.35 -8.85 3.74
CA GLU A 88 22.25 -9.72 2.98
C GLU A 88 23.54 -8.98 2.59
N TYR A 89 23.49 -7.65 2.53
CA TYR A 89 24.62 -6.77 2.25
C TYR A 89 25.01 -5.99 3.50
N THR A 90 26.10 -6.37 4.18
CA THR A 90 26.64 -5.53 5.26
C THR A 90 27.51 -4.44 4.63
N THR A 91 27.14 -3.17 4.79
CA THR A 91 28.09 -2.06 4.56
C THR A 91 28.99 -1.89 5.79
N GLY A 92 29.51 -3.01 6.30
CA GLY A 92 30.15 -3.10 7.61
C GLY A 92 30.55 -4.54 7.90
N GLY A 93 31.66 -4.97 7.30
CA GLY A 93 32.48 -6.01 7.91
C GLY A 93 32.85 -5.58 9.33
N ALA A 94 32.93 -6.58 10.22
CA ALA A 94 33.33 -6.45 11.61
C ALA A 94 34.32 -5.31 11.87
N LYS A 95 33.99 -4.49 12.86
CA LYS A 95 34.96 -3.93 13.78
C LYS A 95 34.41 -4.04 15.19
#